data_AF-A0A6L3XA94-F1
#
_entry.id   AF-A0A6L3XA94-F1
#
_cell.length_a   1.000
_cell.length_b   1.000
_cell.length_c   1.000
_cell.angle_alpha   90.00
_cell.angle_beta   90.00
_cell.angle_gamma   90.00
#
_symmetry.space_group_name_H-M   'P 1'
#
loop_
_entity.id
_entity.type
_entity.pdbx_description
1 polymer ?
#
loop_
_entity_poly.entity_id
_entity_poly.type
_entity_poly.pdbx_seq_one_letter_code
_entity_poly.pdbx_strand_id
1 'polypeptide(L)'
;ADQYPQILLERGKVIADYEQRKAKIKADAEDAARKIGGNADLSDSLLEEVTSLVEWPVVLTAKFEEKFLAVPAEALVYTMKGDQKYFPVYANDGKLLPNFIFVANIESKDPSQIISGNEKVVRPRLADAEFFFNTDRKKRLEDNLPRLQTVLFQQQLGTLRDKTDRIAELSGWIAREIGADVNHATR
;
A
#
# COMPACT_ATOMS: atom_id res chain seq x y z
N ALA A 1 -31.72 28.40 1.04
CA ALA A 1 -31.01 27.10 1.11
C ALA A 1 -30.29 26.81 -0.21
N ASP A 2 -30.90 27.14 -1.35
CA ASP A 2 -30.43 26.72 -2.69
C ASP A 2 -29.10 27.34 -3.15
N GLN A 3 -28.69 28.48 -2.60
CA GLN A 3 -27.39 29.11 -2.92
C GLN A 3 -26.22 28.52 -2.13
N TYR A 4 -26.49 27.69 -1.11
CA TYR A 4 -25.47 27.22 -0.16
C TYR A 4 -24.35 26.38 -0.80
N PRO A 5 -24.63 25.40 -1.69
CA PRO A 5 -23.57 24.64 -2.37
C PRO A 5 -22.68 25.53 -3.25
N GLN A 6 -23.26 26.53 -3.91
CA GLN A 6 -22.52 27.42 -4.81
C GLN A 6 -21.63 28.40 -4.04
N ILE A 7 -22.08 28.91 -2.89
CA ILE A 7 -21.27 29.74 -2.00
C ILE A 7 -20.09 28.94 -1.42
N LEU A 8 -20.31 27.67 -1.03
CA LEU A 8 -19.25 26.78 -0.56
C LEU A 8 -18.20 26.53 -1.66
N LEU A 9 -18.63 26.30 -2.90
CA LEU A 9 -17.72 26.08 -4.02
C LEU A 9 -16.88 27.32 -4.33
N GLU A 10 -17.53 28.48 -4.48
CA GLU A 10 -16.88 29.70 -4.97
C GLU A 10 -16.06 30.43 -3.89
N ARG A 11 -16.59 30.52 -2.66
CA ARG A 11 -15.97 31.27 -1.56
C ARG A 11 -15.35 30.37 -0.51
N GLY A 12 -16.04 29.28 -0.18
CA GLY A 12 -15.58 28.33 0.83
C GLY A 12 -14.43 27.45 0.36
N LYS A 13 -14.23 27.32 -0.96
CA LYS A 13 -13.33 26.34 -1.58
C LYS A 13 -13.70 24.94 -1.06
N VAL A 14 -14.95 24.53 -1.22
CA VAL A 14 -15.45 23.21 -0.81
C VAL A 14 -16.31 22.62 -1.91
N ILE A 15 -15.95 21.43 -2.38
CA ILE A 15 -16.79 20.63 -3.27
C ILE A 15 -17.70 19.76 -2.41
N ALA A 16 -18.90 20.25 -2.09
CA ALA A 16 -19.81 19.56 -1.17
C ALA A 16 -20.29 18.19 -1.69
N ASP A 17 -20.50 18.06 -3.01
CA ASP A 17 -20.91 16.80 -3.64
C ASP A 17 -19.76 15.80 -3.66
N TYR A 18 -19.98 14.64 -3.05
CA TYR A 18 -18.97 13.60 -2.89
C TYR A 18 -18.58 12.96 -4.23
N GLU A 19 -19.56 12.64 -5.07
CA GLU A 19 -19.32 11.98 -6.36
C GLU A 19 -18.61 12.93 -7.33
N GLN A 20 -18.97 14.21 -7.32
CA GLN A 20 -18.26 15.25 -8.07
C GLN A 20 -16.80 15.35 -7.63
N ARG A 21 -16.54 15.33 -6.31
CA ARG A 21 -15.19 15.39 -5.76
C ARG A 21 -14.37 14.16 -6.13
N LYS A 22 -14.96 12.96 -6.01
CA LYS A 22 -14.34 11.68 -6.37
C LYS A 22 -13.98 11.64 -7.86
N ALA A 23 -14.92 12.03 -8.72
CA ALA A 23 -14.71 12.08 -10.17
C ALA A 23 -13.58 13.06 -10.53
N LYS A 24 -13.53 14.22 -9.87
CA LYS A 24 -12.45 15.19 -10.05
C LYS A 24 -11.08 14.62 -9.64
N ILE A 25 -10.97 14.04 -8.44
CA ILE A 25 -9.71 13.45 -7.96
C ILE A 25 -9.23 12.36 -8.93
N LYS A 26 -10.14 11.48 -9.37
CA LYS A 26 -9.83 10.41 -10.31
C LYS A 26 -9.29 10.95 -11.63
N ALA A 27 -10.03 11.86 -12.27
CA ALA A 27 -9.63 12.44 -13.56
C ALA A 27 -8.28 13.16 -13.45
N ASP A 28 -8.10 14.00 -12.43
CA ASP A 28 -6.87 14.76 -12.23
C ASP A 28 -5.66 13.85 -11.94
N ALA A 29 -5.85 12.75 -11.20
CA ALA A 29 -4.81 11.77 -10.91
C ALA A 29 -4.42 10.95 -12.15
N GLU A 30 -5.39 10.53 -12.95
CA GLU A 30 -5.12 9.87 -14.23
C GLU A 30 -4.37 10.80 -15.19
N ASP A 31 -4.78 12.07 -15.28
CA ASP A 31 -4.09 13.10 -16.07
C ASP A 31 -2.65 13.32 -15.60
N ALA A 32 -2.44 13.42 -14.29
CA ALA A 32 -1.12 13.59 -13.68
C ALA A 32 -0.20 12.41 -14.00
N ALA A 33 -0.71 11.18 -13.91
CA ALA A 33 0.05 9.98 -14.25
C ALA A 33 0.42 9.93 -15.74
N ARG A 34 -0.53 10.25 -16.63
CA ARG A 34 -0.28 10.27 -18.08
C ARG A 34 0.79 11.28 -18.47
N LYS A 35 0.83 12.45 -17.81
CA LYS A 35 1.87 13.47 -18.05
C LYS A 35 3.29 12.99 -17.76
N ILE A 36 3.45 12.01 -16.86
CA ILE A 36 4.74 11.38 -16.55
C ILE A 36 4.92 10.01 -17.23
N GLY A 37 4.06 9.67 -18.19
CA GLY A 37 4.17 8.44 -18.99
C GLY A 37 3.74 7.17 -18.25
N GLY A 38 2.93 7.29 -17.19
CA GLY A 38 2.46 6.16 -16.40
C GLY A 38 0.96 6.17 -16.12
N ASN A 39 0.54 5.24 -15.27
CA ASN A 39 -0.83 5.01 -14.84
C ASN A 39 -0.86 4.99 -13.31
N ALA A 40 -1.73 5.81 -12.71
CA ALA A 40 -1.92 5.82 -11.27
C ALA A 40 -2.68 4.57 -10.82
N ASP A 41 -2.22 3.94 -9.74
CA ASP A 41 -2.96 2.89 -9.08
C ASP A 41 -4.03 3.49 -8.16
N LEU A 42 -5.22 3.64 -8.74
CA LEU A 42 -6.42 4.21 -8.14
C LEU A 42 -7.35 3.11 -7.62
N SER A 43 -6.86 2.24 -6.74
CA SER A 43 -7.72 1.26 -6.07
C SER A 43 -8.92 1.95 -5.42
N ASP A 44 -10.13 1.44 -5.67
CA ASP A 44 -11.39 2.09 -5.26
C ASP A 44 -11.38 2.48 -3.78
N SER A 45 -10.94 1.59 -2.88
CA SER A 45 -10.88 1.86 -1.45
C SER A 45 -10.03 3.08 -1.09
N LEU A 46 -8.88 3.26 -1.76
CA LEU A 46 -8.00 4.40 -1.52
C LEU A 46 -8.59 5.68 -2.11
N LEU A 47 -9.23 5.60 -3.28
CA LEU A 47 -9.91 6.75 -3.88
C LEU A 47 -11.06 7.24 -3.00
N GLU A 48 -11.85 6.33 -2.42
CA GLU A 48 -12.91 6.66 -1.46
C GLU A 48 -12.33 7.32 -0.19
N GLU A 49 -11.25 6.75 0.36
CA GLU A 49 -10.59 7.29 1.54
C GLU A 49 -10.06 8.70 1.29
N VAL A 50 -9.30 8.89 0.20
CA VAL A 50 -8.75 10.21 -0.16
C VAL A 50 -9.87 11.22 -0.42
N THR A 51 -10.96 10.83 -1.09
CA THR A 51 -12.11 11.71 -1.33
C THR A 51 -12.75 12.17 -0.02
N SER A 52 -12.77 11.30 0.99
CA SER A 52 -13.31 11.60 2.32
C SER A 52 -12.38 12.50 3.16
N LEU A 53 -11.07 12.52 2.87
CA LEU A 53 -10.07 13.30 3.61
C LEU A 53 -9.96 14.76 3.14
N VAL A 54 -10.39 15.07 1.93
CA VAL A 54 -10.24 16.40 1.33
C VAL A 54 -11.58 16.96 0.92
N GLU A 55 -11.75 18.27 1.07
CA GLU A 55 -12.93 19.02 0.65
C GLU A 55 -12.65 19.88 -0.60
N TRP A 56 -11.38 20.24 -0.82
CA TRP A 56 -10.87 20.95 -2.01
C TRP A 56 -9.67 20.21 -2.61
N PRO A 57 -9.90 19.20 -3.48
CA PRO A 57 -8.83 18.39 -3.99
C PRO A 57 -7.94 19.15 -4.98
N VAL A 58 -6.64 19.19 -4.66
CA VAL A 58 -5.57 19.63 -5.56
C VAL A 58 -4.59 18.47 -5.75
N VAL A 59 -4.61 17.86 -6.93
CA VAL A 59 -3.75 16.72 -7.26
C VAL A 59 -2.34 17.21 -7.62
N LEU A 60 -1.34 16.61 -6.98
CA LEU A 60 0.07 16.92 -7.19
C LEU A 60 0.87 15.64 -7.40
N THR A 61 2.00 15.77 -8.09
CA THR A 61 2.93 14.67 -8.37
C THR A 61 4.26 14.93 -7.67
N ALA A 62 4.78 13.91 -7.01
CA ALA A 62 6.06 13.92 -6.33
C ALA A 62 6.90 12.70 -6.73
N LYS A 63 8.17 12.70 -6.35
CA LYS A 63 9.12 11.61 -6.63
C LYS A 63 9.84 11.13 -5.39
N PHE A 64 10.34 9.91 -5.45
CA PHE A 64 11.28 9.36 -4.47
C PHE A 64 12.55 8.88 -5.15
N GLU A 65 13.60 8.61 -4.38
CA GLU A 65 14.87 8.16 -4.97
C GLU A 65 14.76 6.77 -5.63
N GLU A 66 15.25 6.64 -6.85
CA GLU A 66 15.22 5.39 -7.64
C GLU A 66 15.86 4.19 -6.93
N LYS A 67 16.79 4.43 -5.98
CA LYS A 67 17.39 3.34 -5.18
C LYS A 67 16.34 2.47 -4.49
N PHE A 68 15.19 3.04 -4.11
CA PHE A 68 14.14 2.30 -3.44
C PHE A 68 13.48 1.26 -4.35
N LEU A 69 13.58 1.41 -5.68
CA LEU A 69 13.07 0.43 -6.65
C LEU A 69 13.82 -0.92 -6.60
N ALA A 70 14.92 -1.03 -5.82
CA ALA A 70 15.55 -2.31 -5.49
C ALA A 70 14.72 -3.15 -4.50
N VAL A 71 13.79 -2.52 -3.77
CA VAL A 71 12.81 -3.19 -2.90
C VAL A 71 11.61 -3.62 -3.76
N PRO A 72 11.00 -4.79 -3.49
CA PRO A 72 9.79 -5.23 -4.20
C PRO A 72 8.72 -4.15 -4.19
N ALA A 73 8.07 -3.97 -5.35
CA ALA A 73 7.08 -2.92 -5.56
C ALA A 73 5.93 -3.02 -4.54
N GLU A 74 5.53 -4.23 -4.18
CA GLU A 74 4.46 -4.52 -3.22
C GLU A 74 4.74 -3.89 -1.85
N ALA A 75 5.99 -3.95 -1.38
CA ALA A 75 6.37 -3.37 -0.10
C ALA A 75 6.34 -1.84 -0.15
N LEU A 76 6.86 -1.24 -1.22
CA LEU A 76 6.82 0.22 -1.41
C LEU A 76 5.39 0.74 -1.54
N VAL A 77 4.55 0.04 -2.32
CA VAL A 77 3.14 0.36 -2.55
C VAL A 77 2.35 0.27 -1.26
N TYR A 78 2.58 -0.77 -0.46
CA TYR A 78 1.96 -0.91 0.86
C TYR A 78 2.27 0.28 1.76
N THR A 79 3.54 0.70 1.82
CA THR A 79 3.97 1.87 2.60
C THR A 79 3.34 3.17 2.08
N MET A 80 3.36 3.40 0.77
CA MET A 80 2.79 4.62 0.16
C MET A 80 1.28 4.73 0.37
N LYS A 81 0.55 3.64 0.14
CA LYS A 81 -0.91 3.61 0.27
C LYS A 81 -1.34 3.63 1.74
N GLY A 82 -0.72 2.80 2.58
CA GLY A 82 -1.09 2.63 3.98
C GLY A 82 -0.86 3.89 4.80
N ASP A 83 0.39 4.37 4.80
CA ASP A 83 0.81 5.42 5.74
C ASP A 83 0.46 6.82 5.26
N GLN A 84 0.42 7.04 3.94
CA GLN A 84 0.41 8.38 3.35
C GLN A 84 -0.71 8.64 2.35
N LYS A 85 -1.50 7.62 2.01
CA LYS A 85 -2.62 7.74 1.06
C LYS A 85 -2.19 8.25 -0.32
N TYR A 86 -0.99 7.86 -0.74
CA TYR A 86 -0.48 8.19 -2.07
C TYR A 86 -0.91 7.15 -3.09
N PHE A 87 -1.13 7.60 -4.33
CA PHE A 87 -1.36 6.76 -5.49
C PHE A 87 -0.01 6.47 -6.17
N PRO A 88 0.50 5.22 -6.10
CA PRO A 88 1.71 4.83 -6.84
C PRO A 88 1.48 4.94 -8.34
N VAL A 89 2.54 5.21 -9.11
CA VAL A 89 2.45 5.29 -10.57
C VAL A 89 3.24 4.16 -11.21
N TYR A 90 2.61 3.46 -12.15
CA TYR A 90 3.21 2.38 -12.91
C TYR A 90 3.43 2.79 -14.36
N ALA A 91 4.55 2.40 -14.94
CA ALA A 91 4.79 2.52 -16.37
C ALA A 91 3.86 1.57 -17.16
N ASN A 92 3.78 1.80 -18.48
CA ASN A 92 2.97 0.95 -19.37
C ASN A 92 3.44 -0.51 -19.45
N ASP A 93 4.69 -0.79 -19.06
CA ASP A 93 5.24 -2.16 -18.97
C ASP A 93 4.94 -2.83 -17.60
N GLY A 94 4.19 -2.17 -16.73
CA GLY A 94 3.82 -2.67 -15.40
C GLY A 94 4.87 -2.42 -14.32
N LYS A 95 5.99 -1.75 -14.60
CA LYS A 95 6.99 -1.42 -13.57
C LYS A 95 6.59 -0.21 -12.76
N LEU A 96 6.88 -0.24 -11.46
CA LEU A 96 6.69 0.91 -10.58
C LEU A 96 7.67 2.03 -10.97
N LEU A 97 7.16 3.24 -11.20
CA LEU A 97 7.95 4.43 -11.41
C LEU A 97 8.38 5.04 -10.06
N PRO A 98 9.47 5.82 -10.00
CA PRO A 98 9.89 6.55 -8.81
C PRO A 98 9.00 7.77 -8.52
N ASN A 99 7.70 7.66 -8.79
CA ASN A 99 6.72 8.72 -8.76
C ASN A 99 5.46 8.27 -8.03
N PHE A 100 4.85 9.22 -7.33
CA PHE A 100 3.56 9.04 -6.69
C PHE A 100 2.72 10.30 -6.82
N ILE A 101 1.42 10.12 -6.79
CA ILE A 101 0.43 11.19 -6.85
C ILE A 101 -0.24 11.28 -5.49
N PHE A 102 -0.48 12.50 -5.03
CA PHE A 102 -1.16 12.76 -3.77
C PHE A 102 -2.13 13.93 -3.94
N VAL A 103 -3.09 14.04 -3.01
CA VAL A 103 -4.12 15.07 -3.05
C VAL A 103 -3.93 16.01 -1.87
N ALA A 104 -3.64 17.27 -2.15
CA ALA A 104 -3.62 18.32 -1.15
C ALA A 104 -5.03 18.90 -0.98
N ASN A 105 -5.34 19.33 0.24
CA ASN A 105 -6.59 20.03 0.56
C ASN A 105 -6.43 21.57 0.48
N ILE A 106 -5.42 22.06 -0.26
CA ILE A 106 -5.12 23.49 -0.38
C ILE A 106 -4.56 23.83 -1.76
N GLU A 107 -5.06 24.93 -2.31
CA GLU A 107 -4.51 25.58 -3.49
C GLU A 107 -3.36 26.50 -3.06
N SER A 108 -2.15 25.94 -2.97
CA SER A 108 -0.97 26.70 -2.57
C SER A 108 -0.50 27.66 -3.66
N LYS A 109 -0.03 28.84 -3.25
CA LYS A 109 0.68 29.79 -4.14
C LYS A 109 2.06 29.25 -4.57
N ASP A 110 2.62 28.33 -3.79
CA ASP A 110 3.86 27.64 -4.12
C ASP A 110 3.68 26.11 -3.94
N PRO A 111 3.22 25.41 -4.99
CA PRO A 111 3.08 23.95 -4.97
C PRO A 111 4.39 23.20 -4.76
N SER A 112 5.54 23.81 -5.10
CA SER A 112 6.85 23.15 -5.00
C SER A 112 7.22 22.79 -3.56
N GLN A 113 6.83 23.64 -2.59
CA GLN A 113 7.05 23.38 -1.16
C GLN A 113 6.22 22.19 -0.68
N ILE A 114 4.97 22.06 -1.15
CA ILE A 114 4.11 20.92 -0.80
C ILE A 114 4.72 19.63 -1.37
N ILE A 115 5.15 19.65 -2.64
CA ILE A 115 5.81 18.51 -3.28
C ILE A 115 7.04 18.08 -2.47
N SER A 116 8.01 18.98 -2.28
CA SER A 116 9.24 18.70 -1.49
C SER A 116 8.93 18.24 -0.06
N GLY A 117 7.88 18.79 0.56
CA GLY A 117 7.41 18.34 1.87
C GLY A 117 7.00 16.87 1.87
N ASN A 118 6.15 16.46 0.92
CA ASN A 118 5.69 15.08 0.80
C ASN A 118 6.84 14.12 0.43
N GLU A 119 7.78 14.54 -0.41
CA GLU A 119 9.00 13.78 -0.73
C GLU A 119 9.87 13.52 0.52
N LYS A 120 10.05 14.54 1.37
CA LYS A 120 10.78 14.39 2.65
C LYS A 120 10.07 13.45 3.62
N VAL A 121 8.73 13.46 3.59
CA VAL A 121 7.90 12.66 4.49
C VAL A 121 7.85 11.19 4.06
N VAL A 122 7.84 10.89 2.75
CA VAL A 122 7.82 9.49 2.27
C VAL A 122 9.16 8.77 2.46
N ARG A 123 10.27 9.50 2.32
CA ARG A 123 11.63 8.95 2.37
C ARG A 123 11.94 8.07 3.59
N PRO A 124 11.72 8.49 4.85
CA PRO A 124 12.03 7.64 6.01
C PRO A 124 11.18 6.36 6.02
N ARG A 125 9.94 6.41 5.54
CA ARG A 125 9.06 5.22 5.46
C ARG A 125 9.54 4.21 4.42
N LEU A 126 10.00 4.68 3.26
CA LEU A 126 10.60 3.82 2.24
C LEU A 126 11.95 3.25 2.72
N ALA A 127 12.73 4.02 3.48
CA ALA A 127 13.95 3.54 4.11
C ALA A 127 13.67 2.43 5.14
N ASP A 128 12.59 2.55 5.91
CA ASP A 128 12.15 1.49 6.82
C ASP A 128 11.75 0.23 6.04
N ALA A 129 10.97 0.36 4.96
CA ALA A 129 10.61 -0.78 4.10
C ALA A 129 11.85 -1.48 3.51
N GLU A 130 12.83 -0.71 3.02
CA GLU A 130 14.12 -1.23 2.55
C GLU A 130 14.89 -1.96 3.66
N PHE A 131 14.94 -1.37 4.85
CA PHE A 131 15.62 -1.95 6.00
C PHE A 131 14.98 -3.28 6.43
N PHE A 132 13.64 -3.33 6.54
CA PHE A 132 12.92 -4.56 6.90
C PHE A 132 13.11 -5.64 5.84
N PHE A 133 12.94 -5.30 4.56
CA PHE A 133 13.16 -6.25 3.47
C PHE A 133 14.58 -6.84 3.49
N ASN A 134 15.60 -6.00 3.65
CA ASN A 134 16.98 -6.46 3.72
C ASN A 134 17.30 -7.24 4.99
N THR A 135 16.62 -6.94 6.10
CA THR A 135 16.78 -7.68 7.36
C THR A 135 16.13 -9.06 7.26
N ASP A 136 14.93 -9.14 6.71
CA ASP A 136 14.19 -10.40 6.54
C ASP A 136 14.89 -11.34 5.56
N ARG A 137 15.56 -10.80 4.54
CA ARG A 137 16.39 -11.59 3.60
C ARG A 137 17.62 -12.25 4.22
N LYS A 138 18.04 -11.86 5.42
CA LYS A 138 19.23 -12.45 6.08
C LYS A 138 18.99 -13.86 6.60
N LYS A 139 17.74 -14.27 6.79
CA LYS A 139 17.38 -15.61 7.28
C LYS A 139 16.34 -16.20 6.35
N ARG A 140 16.48 -17.49 6.04
CA ARG A 140 15.44 -18.18 5.28
C ARG A 140 14.23 -18.40 6.18
N LEU A 141 13.05 -18.50 5.59
CA LEU A 141 11.84 -18.75 6.35
C LEU A 141 11.94 -20.06 7.16
N GLU A 142 12.53 -21.10 6.55
CA GLU A 142 12.78 -22.40 7.19
C GLU A 142 13.69 -22.33 8.42
N ASP A 143 14.60 -21.36 8.49
CA ASP A 143 15.49 -21.15 9.64
C ASP A 143 14.71 -20.72 10.89
N ASN A 144 13.44 -20.33 10.74
CA ASN A 144 12.56 -20.02 11.87
C ASN A 144 11.86 -21.25 12.44
N LEU A 145 11.85 -22.39 11.76
CA LEU A 145 11.19 -23.62 12.23
C LEU A 145 11.72 -24.09 13.59
N PRO A 146 13.04 -24.10 13.87
CA PRO A 146 13.54 -24.50 15.18
C PRO A 146 13.05 -23.61 16.33
N ARG A 147 12.78 -22.31 16.06
CA ARG A 147 12.27 -21.39 17.10
C ARG A 147 10.88 -21.80 17.59
N LEU A 148 10.11 -22.54 16.80
CA LEU A 148 8.79 -23.01 17.23
C LEU A 148 8.87 -24.02 18.38
N GLN A 149 10.03 -24.67 18.58
CA GLN A 149 10.26 -25.57 19.71
C GLN A 149 10.36 -24.82 21.05
N THR A 150 10.65 -23.52 21.04
CA THR A 150 10.76 -22.74 22.29
C THR A 150 9.42 -22.11 22.69
N VAL A 151 8.41 -22.14 21.81
CA VAL A 151 7.11 -21.51 22.07
C VAL A 151 6.14 -22.58 22.57
N LEU A 152 5.83 -22.52 23.87
CA LEU A 152 4.85 -23.42 24.48
C LEU A 152 3.47 -23.19 23.84
N PHE A 153 2.87 -24.26 23.30
CA PHE A 153 1.49 -24.22 22.82
C PHE A 153 0.53 -24.53 23.97
N GLN A 154 0.74 -25.66 24.64
CA GLN A 154 -0.02 -26.06 25.82
C GLN A 154 0.81 -27.08 26.63
N GLN A 155 0.74 -27.03 27.96
CA GLN A 155 1.64 -27.80 28.86
C GLN A 155 1.70 -29.31 28.60
N GLN A 156 0.57 -29.96 28.29
CA GLN A 156 0.49 -31.40 28.02
C GLN A 156 0.65 -31.75 26.53
N LEU A 157 0.47 -30.78 25.62
CA LEU A 157 0.54 -30.98 24.18
C LEU A 157 1.85 -30.47 23.55
N GLY A 158 2.73 -29.86 24.36
CA GLY A 158 4.04 -29.39 23.98
C GLY A 158 4.04 -28.01 23.31
N THR A 159 4.88 -27.87 22.29
CA THR A 159 5.29 -26.64 21.65
C THR A 159 4.49 -26.35 20.39
N LEU A 160 4.64 -25.15 19.82
CA LEU A 160 4.08 -24.85 18.50
C LEU A 160 4.67 -25.74 17.40
N ARG A 161 5.93 -26.18 17.56
CA ARG A 161 6.53 -27.17 16.66
C ARG A 161 5.77 -28.49 16.71
N ASP A 162 5.54 -29.02 17.91
CA ASP A 162 4.83 -30.29 18.10
C ASP A 162 3.41 -30.23 17.54
N LYS A 163 2.72 -29.10 17.71
CA LYS A 163 1.40 -28.88 17.08
C LYS A 163 1.48 -28.91 15.56
N THR A 164 2.47 -28.25 14.98
CA THR A 164 2.62 -28.14 13.53
C THR A 164 2.93 -29.50 12.92
N ASP A 165 3.85 -30.27 13.52
CA ASP A 165 4.23 -31.60 13.05
C ASP A 165 3.02 -32.56 13.10
N ARG A 166 2.22 -32.54 14.18
CA ARG A 166 0.97 -33.33 14.25
C ARG A 166 -0.05 -32.96 13.18
N ILE A 167 -0.20 -31.67 12.87
CA ILE A 167 -1.13 -31.20 11.83
C ILE A 167 -0.63 -31.66 10.45
N ALA A 168 0.67 -31.58 10.18
CA ALA A 168 1.25 -32.06 8.92
C ALA A 168 1.02 -33.58 8.74
N GLU A 169 1.27 -34.38 9.79
CA GLU A 169 1.00 -35.82 9.77
C GLU A 169 -0.47 -36.14 9.50
N LEU A 170 -1.38 -35.49 10.22
CA LEU A 170 -2.83 -35.69 10.04
C LEU A 170 -3.28 -35.28 8.63
N SER A 171 -2.78 -34.15 8.13
CA SER A 171 -3.09 -33.65 6.78
C SER A 171 -2.59 -34.62 5.71
N GLY A 172 -1.39 -35.18 5.88
CA GLY A 172 -0.84 -36.20 4.98
C GLY A 172 -1.64 -37.50 5.00
N TRP A 173 -2.14 -37.93 6.17
CA TRP A 173 -3.03 -39.09 6.28
C TRP A 173 -4.35 -38.85 5.55
N ILE A 174 -5.03 -37.72 5.79
CA ILE A 174 -6.28 -37.38 5.11
C ILE A 174 -6.08 -37.32 3.59
N ALA A 175 -5.00 -36.67 3.13
CA ALA A 175 -4.70 -36.55 1.70
C ALA A 175 -4.59 -37.92 1.03
N ARG A 176 -3.96 -38.89 1.69
CA ARG A 176 -3.86 -40.27 1.19
C ARG A 176 -5.23 -40.94 1.08
N GLU A 177 -6.09 -40.80 2.09
CA GLU A 177 -7.41 -41.44 2.11
C GLU A 177 -8.35 -40.89 1.02
N ILE A 178 -8.22 -39.61 0.66
CA ILE A 178 -9.06 -38.97 -0.36
C ILE A 178 -8.43 -38.93 -1.75
N GLY A 179 -7.21 -39.47 -1.92
CA GLY A 179 -6.48 -39.46 -3.19
C GLY A 179 -5.91 -38.09 -3.61
N ALA A 180 -5.68 -37.18 -2.65
CA ALA A 180 -5.00 -35.89 -2.88
C ALA A 180 -3.47 -36.03 -2.79
N ASP A 181 -2.74 -35.00 -3.25
CA ASP A 181 -1.28 -34.97 -3.19
C ASP A 181 -0.78 -34.80 -1.75
N VAL A 182 -0.16 -35.86 -1.22
CA VAL A 182 0.36 -35.91 0.15
C VAL A 182 1.49 -34.90 0.37
N ASN A 183 2.38 -34.70 -0.62
CA ASN A 183 3.52 -33.79 -0.46
C ASN A 183 3.06 -32.33 -0.36
N HIS A 184 2.00 -31.96 -1.07
CA HIS A 184 1.38 -30.64 -0.92
C HIS A 184 0.69 -30.45 0.43
N ALA A 185 0.21 -31.53 1.05
CA ALA A 185 -0.46 -31.47 2.35
C ALA A 185 0.50 -31.44 3.56
N THR A 186 1.75 -31.91 3.39
CA THR A 186 2.73 -32.05 4.48
C THR A 186 3.84 -30.99 4.48
N ARG A 187 3.82 -30.05 3.52
CA ARG A 187 4.84 -28.99 3.36
C ARG A 187 4.58 -27.77 4.23
#